data_AF-A0A535MTJ3-F1
#
_entry.id   AF-A0A535MTJ3-F1
#
_cell.length_a   1.000
_cell.length_b   1.000
_cell.length_c   1.000
_cell.angle_alpha   90.00
_cell.angle_beta   90.00
_cell.angle_gamma   90.00
#
_symmetry.space_group_name_H-M   'P 1'
#
loop_
_entity.id
_entity.type
_entity.pdbx_description
1 polymer ?
#
loop_
_entity_poly.entity_id
_entity_poly.type
_entity_poly.pdbx_seq_one_letter_code
_entity_poly.pdbx_strand_id
1 'polypeptide(L)' 'VERGLGVALLPGTAVAREVAGKTLRAVKMKDAPPMQNTIVAYRRRDAGKPEGIVAAFLDLLESK' A
#
# COMPACT_ATOMS: atom_id res chain seq x y z
N VAL A 1 -8.24 12.11 -13.38
CA VAL A 1 -9.13 10.94 -13.15
C VAL A 1 -10.48 11.39 -12.60
N GLU A 2 -10.57 12.06 -11.45
CA GLU A 2 -11.87 12.46 -10.84
C GLU A 2 -12.73 13.40 -11.70
N ARG A 3 -12.13 14.24 -12.55
CA ARG A 3 -12.86 15.07 -13.52
C ARG A 3 -13.29 14.32 -14.79
N GLY A 4 -13.17 12.99 -14.82
CA GLY A 4 -13.57 12.15 -15.97
C GLY A 4 -12.61 12.15 -17.16
N LEU A 5 -11.43 12.74 -17.04
CA LEU A 5 -10.51 12.97 -18.17
C LEU A 5 -9.52 11.81 -18.46
N GLY A 6 -9.60 10.69 -17.74
CA GLY A 6 -8.69 9.56 -18.00
C GLY A 6 -8.57 8.56 -16.86
N VAL A 7 -7.70 7.57 -17.06
CA VAL A 7 -7.39 6.46 -16.14
C VAL A 7 -5.94 6.55 -15.65
N ALA A 8 -5.67 5.99 -14.46
CA ALA A 8 -4.32 5.93 -13.89
C ALA A 8 -4.13 4.63 -13.10
N LEU A 9 -2.88 4.17 -13.00
CA LEU A 9 -2.48 3.11 -12.08
C LEU A 9 -2.08 3.75 -10.75
N LEU A 10 -2.77 3.37 -9.67
CA LEU A 10 -2.58 3.94 -8.34
C LEU A 10 -2.50 2.82 -7.30
N PRO A 11 -1.72 2.98 -6.23
CA PRO A 11 -1.77 2.05 -5.09
C PRO A 11 -3.18 2.00 -4.52
N GLY A 12 -3.71 0.79 -4.27
CA GLY A 12 -5.07 0.63 -3.76
C GLY A 12 -5.31 1.36 -2.43
N THR A 13 -4.29 1.44 -1.58
CA THR A 13 -4.33 2.20 -0.31
C THR A 13 -4.51 3.70 -0.50
N ALA A 14 -4.03 4.26 -1.60
CA ALA A 14 -4.10 5.70 -1.89
C ALA A 14 -5.47 6.15 -2.42
N VAL A 15 -6.30 5.21 -2.92
CA VAL A 15 -7.62 5.51 -3.51
C VAL A 15 -8.78 4.76 -2.83
N ALA A 16 -8.52 4.14 -1.68
CA ALA A 16 -9.49 3.28 -1.01
C ALA A 16 -10.77 4.04 -0.63
N ARG A 17 -10.64 5.30 -0.19
CA ARG A 17 -11.77 6.14 0.23
C ARG A 17 -12.61 6.57 -0.96
N GLU A 18 -11.98 6.93 -2.06
CA GLU A 18 -12.60 7.40 -3.30
C GLU A 18 -13.35 6.28 -4.01
N VAL A 19 -12.79 5.07 -4.00
CA VAL A 19 -13.47 3.87 -4.50
C VAL A 19 -14.67 3.51 -3.63
N ALA A 20 -14.52 3.55 -2.29
CA ALA A 20 -15.63 3.33 -1.37
C ALA A 20 -16.74 4.41 -1.51
N GLY A 21 -16.33 5.66 -1.70
CA GLY A 21 -17.19 6.82 -1.92
C GLY A 21 -17.74 6.94 -3.34
N LYS A 22 -17.39 6.03 -4.25
CA LYS A 22 -17.82 5.99 -5.66
C LYS A 22 -17.46 7.23 -6.49
N THR A 23 -16.50 8.04 -6.04
CA THR A 23 -15.93 9.13 -6.84
C THR A 23 -14.89 8.60 -7.84
N LEU A 24 -14.31 7.44 -7.55
CA LEU A 24 -13.49 6.65 -8.45
C LEU A 24 -14.06 5.23 -8.61
N ARG A 25 -13.71 4.58 -9.72
CA ARG A 25 -14.08 3.18 -9.99
C ARG A 25 -12.82 2.38 -10.29
N ALA A 26 -12.65 1.26 -9.59
CA ALA A 26 -11.59 0.31 -9.89
C ALA A 26 -11.87 -0.39 -11.24
N VAL A 27 -10.85 -0.44 -12.09
CA VAL A 27 -10.91 -1.10 -13.40
C VAL A 27 -10.00 -2.33 -13.36
N LYS A 28 -10.55 -3.50 -13.72
CA LYS A 28 -9.77 -4.74 -13.79
C LYS A 28 -8.93 -4.72 -15.08
N MET A 29 -7.61 -4.76 -14.93
CA MET A 29 -6.70 -4.90 -16.05
C MET A 29 -6.73 -6.32 -16.59
N LYS A 30 -6.78 -6.48 -17.91
CA LYS A 30 -6.62 -7.76 -18.59
C LYS A 30 -5.18 -7.88 -19.10
N ASP A 31 -4.64 -9.09 -19.11
CA ASP A 31 -3.32 -9.41 -19.66
C ASP A 31 -2.15 -8.62 -19.01
N ALA A 32 -2.37 -8.06 -17.83
CA ALA A 32 -1.34 -7.38 -17.06
C ALA A 32 -0.50 -8.41 -16.28
N PRO A 33 0.83 -8.30 -16.29
CA PRO A 33 1.67 -9.08 -15.39
C PRO A 33 1.37 -8.73 -13.93
N PRO A 34 1.75 -9.57 -12.95
CA PRO A 34 1.57 -9.27 -11.54
C PRO A 34 2.19 -7.90 -11.18
N MET A 35 1.34 -6.93 -10.85
CA MET A 35 1.77 -5.60 -10.41
C MET A 35 2.01 -5.64 -8.91
N GLN A 36 3.28 -5.65 -8.50
CA GLN A 36 3.67 -5.68 -7.09
C GLN A 36 4.22 -4.32 -6.67
N ASN A 37 3.74 -3.82 -5.52
CA ASN A 37 4.31 -2.67 -4.84
C ASN A 37 4.61 -3.08 -3.40
N THR A 38 5.80 -3.65 -3.18
CA THR A 38 6.20 -4.22 -1.90
C THR A 38 6.55 -3.10 -0.92
N ILE A 39 5.69 -2.89 0.07
CA ILE A 39 5.95 -1.98 1.18
C ILE A 39 6.73 -2.73 2.26
N VAL A 40 7.89 -2.19 2.66
CA VAL A 40 8.79 -2.82 3.63
C VAL A 40 9.21 -1.83 4.72
N ALA A 41 9.51 -2.34 5.90
CA ALA A 41 10.16 -1.59 6.97
C ALA A 41 11.69 -1.76 6.88
N TYR A 42 12.41 -0.64 6.83
CA TYR A 42 13.88 -0.66 6.90
C TYR A 42 14.36 -0.26 8.29
N ARG A 43 15.38 -0.96 8.78
CA ARG A 43 16.10 -0.62 10.01
C ARG A 43 17.60 -0.61 9.76
N ARG A 44 18.29 0.28 10.47
CA ARG A 44 19.75 0.32 10.51
C ARG A 44 20.30 -1.05 10.93
N ARG A 45 21.35 -1.51 10.24
CA ARG A 45 22.00 -2.80 10.51
C ARG A 45 22.68 -2.84 11.88
N ASP A 46 23.12 -1.70 12.38
CA ASP A 46 23.85 -1.54 13.65
C ASP A 46 22.96 -1.13 14.84
N ALA A 47 21.63 -1.08 14.67
CA ALA A 47 20.70 -0.63 15.71
C ALA A 47 20.37 -1.69 16.79
N GLY A 48 21.20 -2.72 16.96
CA GLY A 48 20.99 -3.78 17.96
C GLY A 48 19.71 -4.58 17.73
N LYS A 49 19.18 -5.28 18.74
CA LYS A 49 17.88 -5.97 18.67
C LYS A 49 16.74 -4.95 18.75
N PRO A 50 15.61 -5.11 18.03
CA PRO A 50 14.46 -4.23 18.23
C PRO A 50 13.89 -4.42 19.63
N GLU A 51 13.61 -3.31 20.32
CA GLU A 51 13.07 -3.29 21.69
C GLU A 51 11.97 -2.24 21.82
N GLY A 52 11.15 -2.38 22.87
CA GLY A 52 10.06 -1.45 23.18
C GLY A 52 9.14 -1.19 22.00
N ILE A 53 8.94 0.09 21.67
CA ILE A 53 8.04 0.53 20.61
C ILE A 53 8.47 0.00 19.23
N VAL A 54 9.77 -0.15 18.98
CA VAL A 54 10.26 -0.67 17.69
C VAL A 54 9.91 -2.14 17.54
N ALA A 55 10.06 -2.95 18.60
CA ALA A 55 9.64 -4.35 18.58
C ALA A 55 8.13 -4.46 18.36
N ALA A 56 7.33 -3.73 19.14
CA ALA A 56 5.87 -3.74 19.01
C ALA A 56 5.38 -3.30 17.62
N PHE A 57 6.04 -2.31 17.00
CA PHE A 57 5.72 -1.88 15.64
C PHE A 57 6.06 -2.96 14.60
N LEU A 58 7.21 -3.63 14.72
CA LEU A 58 7.57 -4.72 13.82
C LEU A 58 6.63 -5.91 13.97
N ASP A 59 6.26 -6.27 15.20
CA ASP A 59 5.28 -7.32 15.47
C ASP A 59 3.91 -6.98 14.84
N LEU A 60 3.48 -5.73 14.91
CA LEU A 60 2.25 -5.26 14.25
C LEU A 60 2.28 -5.41 12.72
N LEU A 61 3.45 -5.27 12.09
CA LEU A 61 3.60 -5.45 10.65
C LEU A 61 3.59 -6.93 10.24
N GLU A 62 3.98 -7.83 11.14
CA GLU A 62 3.98 -9.28 10.93
C GLU A 62 2.62 -9.92 11.24
N SER A 63 1.85 -9.34 12.15
CA SER A 63 0.47 -9.74 12.45
C SER A 63 -0.46 -9.33 11.29
N LYS A 64 -0.46 -10.12 10.22
CA LYS A 64 -1.49 -10.04 9.18
C LYS A 64 -2.79 -10.69 9.64
#